data_AF-A0A3S9Q2S5-F1
#
_entry.id   AF-A0A3S9Q2S5-F1
#
_cell.length_a   1.000
_cell.length_b   1.000
_cell.length_c   1.000
_cell.angle_alpha   90.00
_cell.angle_beta   90.00
_cell.angle_gamma   90.00
#
_symmetry.space_group_name_H-M   'P 1'
#
loop_
_entity.id
_entity.type
_entity.pdbx_description
1 polymer ?
#
loop_
_entity_poly.entity_id
_entity_poly.type
_entity_poly.pdbx_seq_one_letter_code
_entity_poly.pdbx_strand_id
1 'polypeptide(L)'
;MAKKLNCDFLLFDDYTNQDSYPDDMKKWLVAGANVSVIETPNFVSALQGLILNSTNDYIFIEEPFGKERAAIAPFIDYVVLLDQPLDLCLMRIIKRHTEHEHSSSLNSISRFLDKYEDHLRDSYIATVNQVRNNSDLIVNEVLSAKATTHMISEWLKSL
;
A
#
# COMPACT_ATOMS: atom_id res chain seq x y z
N MET A 1 -7.69 2.76 10.83
CA MET A 1 -8.22 1.55 11.48
C MET A 1 -7.63 1.36 12.88
N ALA A 2 -6.32 1.18 13.00
CA ALA A 2 -5.61 0.98 14.28
C ALA A 2 -6.08 1.86 15.45
N LYS A 3 -6.11 3.18 15.28
CA LYS A 3 -6.62 4.11 16.31
C LYS A 3 -8.06 3.82 16.76
N LYS A 4 -8.93 3.37 15.85
CA LYS A 4 -10.35 3.09 16.14
C LYS A 4 -10.51 1.77 16.91
N LEU A 5 -9.69 0.78 16.60
CA LEU A 5 -9.75 -0.56 17.22
C LEU A 5 -8.73 -0.74 18.35
N ASN A 6 -7.98 0.32 18.68
CA ASN A 6 -6.94 0.32 19.70
C ASN A 6 -5.95 -0.85 19.54
N CYS A 7 -5.41 -0.99 18.34
CA CYS A 7 -4.50 -2.08 18.02
C CYS A 7 -3.23 -1.60 17.29
N ASP A 8 -2.27 -2.52 17.19
CA ASP A 8 -0.97 -2.26 16.58
C ASP A 8 -1.08 -2.11 15.06
N PHE A 9 -0.12 -1.38 14.50
CA PHE A 9 0.01 -1.29 13.05
C PHE A 9 1.44 -1.11 12.58
N LEU A 10 1.69 -1.45 11.31
CA LEU A 10 2.92 -1.18 10.61
C LEU A 10 2.63 -0.54 9.25
N LEU A 11 3.54 0.29 8.77
CA LEU A 11 3.47 0.91 7.45
C LEU A 11 4.61 0.38 6.60
N PHE A 12 4.33 -0.04 5.37
CA PHE A 12 5.35 -0.61 4.49
C PHE A 12 6.46 0.40 4.21
N ASP A 13 6.09 1.66 3.94
CA ASP A 13 7.03 2.74 3.62
C ASP A 13 8.08 2.99 4.71
N ASP A 14 7.78 2.72 6.00
CA ASP A 14 8.71 2.87 7.12
C ASP A 14 9.88 1.86 7.08
N TYR A 15 9.77 0.82 6.25
CA TYR A 15 10.75 -0.28 6.15
C TYR A 15 11.35 -0.41 4.75
N THR A 16 11.07 0.52 3.84
CA THR A 16 11.65 0.53 2.50
C THR A 16 12.86 1.44 2.39
N ASN A 17 13.77 1.07 1.50
CA ASN A 17 14.86 1.92 1.05
C ASN A 17 15.10 1.68 -0.45
N GLN A 18 16.17 2.28 -1.00
CA GLN A 18 16.51 2.14 -2.40
C GLN A 18 16.78 0.69 -2.84
N ASP A 19 17.27 -0.15 -1.93
CA ASP A 19 17.62 -1.56 -2.18
C ASP A 19 16.41 -2.49 -2.03
N SER A 20 15.26 -1.98 -1.56
CA SER A 20 14.02 -2.75 -1.43
C SER A 20 13.35 -3.06 -2.77
N TYR A 21 13.66 -2.27 -3.80
CA TYR A 21 12.99 -2.33 -5.11
C TYR A 21 13.95 -2.80 -6.20
N PRO A 22 13.43 -3.35 -7.31
CA PRO A 22 14.23 -3.60 -8.51
C PRO A 22 14.96 -2.34 -9.00
N ASP A 23 16.24 -2.48 -9.35
CA ASP A 23 17.04 -1.40 -9.94
C ASP A 23 16.41 -0.84 -11.22
N ASP A 24 15.81 -1.72 -12.04
CA ASP A 24 15.14 -1.37 -13.28
C ASP A 24 13.65 -1.74 -13.20
N MET A 25 12.85 -0.77 -12.74
CA MET A 25 11.41 -0.88 -12.62
C MET A 25 10.71 -1.11 -13.98
N LYS A 26 11.29 -0.66 -15.10
CA LYS A 26 10.71 -0.89 -16.44
C LYS A 26 10.88 -2.33 -16.86
N LYS A 27 12.09 -2.88 -16.68
CA LYS A 27 12.35 -4.30 -16.93
C LYS A 27 11.52 -5.18 -16.00
N TRP A 28 11.37 -4.81 -14.73
CA TRP A 28 10.50 -5.50 -13.78
C TRP A 28 9.04 -5.51 -14.23
N LEU A 29 8.51 -4.37 -14.69
CA LEU A 29 7.15 -4.28 -15.22
C LEU A 29 6.94 -5.19 -16.44
N VAL A 30 7.85 -5.15 -17.41
CA VAL A 30 7.80 -6.00 -18.62
C VAL A 30 7.90 -7.49 -18.27
N ALA A 31 8.63 -7.83 -17.19
CA ALA A 31 8.75 -9.20 -16.68
C ALA A 31 7.51 -9.67 -15.89
N GLY A 32 6.43 -8.89 -15.86
CA GLY A 32 5.16 -9.25 -15.21
C GLY A 32 4.96 -8.63 -13.84
N ALA A 33 5.79 -7.66 -13.44
CA ALA A 33 5.66 -6.92 -12.19
C ALA A 33 5.56 -7.84 -10.95
N ASN A 34 6.39 -8.88 -10.89
CA ASN A 34 6.41 -9.81 -9.75
C ASN A 34 6.80 -9.07 -8.47
N VAL A 35 5.84 -8.83 -7.57
CA VAL A 35 6.06 -8.07 -6.34
C VAL A 35 6.83 -8.84 -5.27
N SER A 36 6.96 -10.16 -5.39
CA SER A 36 7.74 -10.97 -4.44
C SER A 36 9.25 -10.73 -4.51
N VAL A 37 9.74 -10.01 -5.53
CA VAL A 37 11.15 -9.58 -5.59
C VAL A 37 11.42 -8.31 -4.78
N ILE A 38 10.38 -7.63 -4.32
CA ILE A 38 10.50 -6.46 -3.44
C ILE A 38 10.75 -6.99 -2.04
N GLU A 39 11.90 -6.68 -1.45
CA GLU A 39 12.33 -7.26 -0.18
C GLU A 39 12.32 -6.23 0.95
N THR A 40 11.64 -6.56 2.05
CA THR A 40 11.62 -5.75 3.29
C THR A 40 11.78 -6.65 4.53
N PRO A 41 12.98 -7.24 4.76
CA PRO A 41 13.19 -8.21 5.84
C PRO A 41 12.91 -7.63 7.24
N ASN A 42 13.16 -6.33 7.43
CA ASN A 42 12.87 -5.63 8.68
C ASN A 42 11.36 -5.50 8.92
N PHE A 43 10.56 -5.33 7.87
CA PHE A 43 9.09 -5.30 7.98
C PHE A 43 8.54 -6.65 8.40
N VAL A 44 9.03 -7.73 7.77
CA VAL A 44 8.66 -9.12 8.11
C VAL A 44 9.03 -9.42 9.58
N SER A 45 10.24 -9.06 10.00
CA SER A 45 10.70 -9.27 11.37
C SER A 45 9.87 -8.48 12.39
N ALA A 46 9.53 -7.22 12.07
CA ALA A 46 8.67 -6.41 12.93
C ALA A 46 7.25 -7.00 13.06
N LEU A 47 6.67 -7.45 11.94
CA LEU A 47 5.35 -8.08 11.94
C LEU A 47 5.33 -9.37 12.76
N GLN A 48 6.33 -10.24 12.59
CA GLN A 48 6.47 -11.45 13.41
C GLN A 48 6.60 -11.11 14.90
N GLY A 49 7.37 -10.06 15.23
CA GLY A 49 7.48 -9.56 16.59
C GLY A 49 6.12 -9.10 17.15
N LEU A 50 5.30 -8.40 16.38
CA LEU A 50 3.95 -8.02 16.80
C LEU A 50 3.04 -9.23 16.97
N ILE A 51 3.04 -10.18 16.04
CA ILE A 51 2.21 -11.39 16.11
C ILE A 51 2.52 -12.20 17.38
N LEU A 52 3.79 -12.29 17.77
CA LEU A 52 4.19 -13.04 18.96
C LEU A 52 3.84 -12.34 20.29
N ASN A 53 3.78 -11.02 20.30
CA ASN A 53 3.69 -10.24 21.54
C ASN A 53 2.36 -9.47 21.71
N SER A 54 1.61 -9.24 20.64
CA SER A 54 0.37 -8.48 20.70
C SER A 54 -0.73 -9.29 21.38
N THR A 55 -1.50 -8.61 22.23
CA THR A 55 -2.72 -9.16 22.83
C THR A 55 -3.98 -8.64 22.13
N ASN A 56 -3.82 -7.91 21.02
CA ASN A 56 -4.92 -7.33 20.27
C ASN A 56 -5.50 -8.35 19.29
N ASP A 57 -6.82 -8.29 19.07
CA ASP A 57 -7.51 -9.18 18.11
C ASP A 57 -7.10 -8.91 16.64
N TYR A 58 -6.55 -7.72 16.37
CA TYR A 58 -6.16 -7.29 15.02
C TYR A 58 -4.78 -6.65 15.04
N ILE A 59 -4.02 -6.85 13.98
CA ILE A 59 -2.85 -6.04 13.63
C ILE A 59 -3.12 -5.49 12.23
N PHE A 60 -3.05 -4.17 12.05
CA PHE A 60 -3.20 -3.57 10.73
C PHE A 60 -1.84 -3.35 10.09
N ILE A 61 -1.64 -3.84 8.88
CA ILE A 61 -0.49 -3.44 8.08
C ILE A 61 -0.97 -2.62 6.89
N GLU A 62 -0.25 -1.56 6.57
CA GLU A 62 -0.28 -0.97 5.25
C GLU A 62 0.79 -1.73 4.44
N GLU A 63 0.32 -2.56 3.51
CA GLU A 63 1.12 -3.40 2.62
C GLU A 63 0.49 -3.28 1.22
N PRO A 64 1.11 -2.52 0.30
CA PRO A 64 0.50 -2.19 -0.99
C PRO A 64 0.30 -3.40 -1.89
N PHE A 65 0.94 -4.53 -1.58
CA PHE A 65 0.91 -5.75 -2.37
C PHE A 65 0.05 -6.86 -1.75
N GLY A 66 -0.66 -6.61 -0.64
CA GLY A 66 -1.49 -7.60 0.03
C GLY A 66 -0.78 -8.95 0.22
N LYS A 67 -1.40 -10.05 -0.23
CA LYS A 67 -0.86 -11.42 -0.19
C LYS A 67 0.05 -11.78 -1.38
N GLU A 68 0.34 -10.86 -2.29
CA GLU A 68 1.11 -11.14 -3.52
C GLU A 68 2.63 -11.22 -3.27
N ARG A 69 3.09 -10.74 -2.11
CA ARG A 69 4.46 -10.92 -1.63
C ARG A 69 4.58 -12.22 -0.82
N ALA A 70 5.29 -13.20 -1.36
CA ALA A 70 5.46 -14.51 -0.74
C ALA A 70 6.02 -14.45 0.70
N ALA A 71 6.88 -13.47 0.99
CA ALA A 71 7.50 -13.32 2.31
C ALA A 71 6.52 -12.85 3.40
N ILE A 72 5.42 -12.17 3.03
CA ILE A 72 4.46 -11.62 4.00
C ILE A 72 3.11 -12.33 3.98
N ALA A 73 2.73 -12.91 2.83
CA ALA A 73 1.45 -13.58 2.64
C ALA A 73 1.05 -14.57 3.76
N PRO A 74 1.97 -15.38 4.32
CA PRO A 74 1.63 -16.31 5.41
C PRO A 74 1.18 -15.63 6.72
N PHE A 75 1.42 -14.33 6.88
CA PHE A 75 1.06 -13.56 8.07
C PHE A 75 -0.20 -12.70 7.88
N ILE A 76 -0.85 -12.77 6.72
CA ILE A 76 -2.01 -11.95 6.38
C ILE A 76 -3.24 -12.86 6.33
N ASP A 77 -4.15 -12.70 7.29
CA ASP A 77 -5.43 -13.39 7.28
C ASP A 77 -6.35 -12.79 6.21
N TYR A 78 -6.45 -11.47 6.16
CA TYR A 78 -7.38 -10.74 5.32
C TYR A 78 -6.75 -9.54 4.61
N VAL A 79 -7.19 -9.28 3.37
CA VAL A 79 -6.76 -8.14 2.55
C VAL A 79 -7.95 -7.23 2.25
N VAL A 80 -7.81 -5.95 2.59
CA VAL A 80 -8.73 -4.88 2.19
C VAL A 80 -8.07 -4.01 1.14
N LEU A 81 -8.55 -4.07 -0.10
CA LEU A 81 -8.07 -3.24 -1.20
C LEU A 81 -8.88 -1.95 -1.30
N LEU A 82 -8.21 -0.81 -1.18
CA LEU A 82 -8.79 0.50 -1.51
C LEU A 82 -8.61 0.79 -3.01
N ASP A 83 -9.50 0.25 -3.83
CA ASP A 83 -9.44 0.31 -5.30
C ASP A 83 -9.99 1.64 -5.84
N GLN A 84 -9.27 2.72 -5.51
CA GLN A 84 -9.66 4.08 -5.88
C GLN A 84 -9.19 4.41 -7.31
N PRO A 85 -9.94 5.24 -8.07
CA PRO A 85 -9.51 5.71 -9.38
C PRO A 85 -8.11 6.36 -9.35
N LEU A 86 -7.24 5.95 -10.28
CA LEU A 86 -5.83 6.39 -10.29
C LEU A 86 -5.68 7.90 -10.54
N ASP A 87 -6.57 8.49 -11.32
CA ASP A 87 -6.65 9.94 -11.56
C ASP A 87 -6.96 10.70 -10.27
N LEU A 88 -7.86 10.19 -9.44
CA LEU A 88 -8.17 10.75 -8.13
C LEU A 88 -6.95 10.64 -7.19
N CYS A 89 -6.26 9.50 -7.20
CA CYS A 89 -5.03 9.30 -6.42
C CYS A 89 -3.93 10.28 -6.87
N LEU A 90 -3.72 10.42 -8.18
CA LEU A 90 -2.75 11.35 -8.75
C LEU A 90 -3.09 12.81 -8.36
N MET A 91 -4.35 13.21 -8.49
CA MET A 91 -4.82 14.53 -8.07
C MET A 91 -4.50 14.80 -6.60
N ARG A 92 -4.71 13.83 -5.71
CA ARG A 92 -4.37 13.95 -4.28
C ARG A 92 -2.86 14.09 -4.05
N ILE A 93 -2.03 13.38 -4.82
CA ILE A 93 -0.57 13.52 -4.76
C ILE A 93 -0.14 14.92 -5.19
N ILE A 94 -0.65 15.41 -6.32
CA ILE A 94 -0.36 16.77 -6.82
C ILE A 94 -0.77 17.80 -5.77
N LYS A 95 -2.01 17.71 -5.27
CA LYS A 95 -2.55 18.63 -4.27
C LYS A 95 -1.67 18.71 -3.03
N ARG A 96 -1.26 17.55 -2.48
CA ARG A 96 -0.36 17.47 -1.33
C ARG A 96 0.98 18.16 -1.61
N HIS A 97 1.58 17.96 -2.79
CA HIS A 97 2.85 18.62 -3.14
C HIS A 97 2.70 20.13 -3.35
N THR A 98 1.56 20.60 -3.86
CA THR A 98 1.30 22.03 -4.09
C THR A 98 0.91 22.79 -2.83
N GLU A 99 0.29 22.12 -1.85
CA GLU A 99 -0.08 22.74 -0.55
C GLU A 99 1.13 22.89 0.39
N HIS A 100 2.18 22.10 0.19
CA HIS A 100 3.42 22.22 0.93
C HIS A 100 4.39 23.16 0.18
N GLU A 101 4.34 24.45 0.52
CA GLU A 101 5.14 25.55 -0.06
C GLU A 101 6.65 25.47 0.30
N HIS A 102 7.34 24.48 -0.25
CA HIS A 102 8.81 24.51 -0.30
C HIS A 102 9.22 24.51 -1.77
N SER A 103 10.12 25.40 -2.20
CA SER A 103 10.54 25.51 -3.61
C SER A 103 11.17 24.22 -4.17
N SER A 104 11.60 23.30 -3.29
CA SER A 104 12.01 21.93 -3.63
C SER A 104 10.85 21.00 -4.02
N SER A 105 9.60 21.34 -3.67
CA SER A 105 8.40 20.52 -3.91
C SER A 105 7.90 20.56 -5.36
N LEU A 106 8.13 21.67 -6.08
CA LEU A 106 7.73 21.78 -7.49
C LEU A 106 8.63 20.95 -8.42
N ASN A 107 9.93 20.93 -8.17
CA ASN A 107 10.85 20.07 -8.90
C ASN A 107 10.65 18.59 -8.58
N SER A 108 10.22 18.26 -7.35
CA SER A 108 9.93 16.87 -6.98
C SER A 108 8.63 16.37 -7.62
N ILE A 109 7.57 17.19 -7.69
CA ILE A 109 6.33 16.78 -8.36
C ILE A 109 6.51 16.64 -9.87
N SER A 110 7.26 17.53 -10.53
CA SER A 110 7.54 17.38 -11.97
C SER A 110 8.24 16.07 -12.27
N ARG A 111 9.31 15.74 -11.52
CA ARG A 111 10.03 14.46 -11.68
C ARG A 111 9.15 13.25 -11.35
N PHE A 112 8.25 13.37 -10.39
CA PHE A 112 7.28 12.32 -10.10
C PHE A 112 6.33 12.11 -11.29
N LEU A 113 5.82 13.18 -11.90
CA LEU A 113 4.94 13.11 -13.07
C LEU A 113 5.66 12.50 -14.28
N ASP A 114 6.91 12.87 -14.53
CA ASP A 114 7.72 12.27 -15.60
C ASP A 114 7.85 10.74 -15.41
N LYS A 115 8.11 10.28 -14.18
CA LYS A 115 8.16 8.85 -13.86
C LYS A 115 6.78 8.19 -13.93
N TYR A 116 5.73 8.92 -13.55
CA TYR A 116 4.36 8.44 -13.60
C TYR A 116 3.92 8.14 -15.02
N GLU A 117 4.23 9.05 -15.95
CA GLU A 117 4.04 8.87 -17.39
C GLU A 117 4.90 7.72 -17.95
N ASP A 118 6.19 7.66 -17.57
CA ASP A 118 7.13 6.67 -18.13
C ASP A 118 6.84 5.23 -17.68
N HIS A 119 6.53 4.97 -16.40
CA HIS A 119 6.31 3.59 -15.92
C HIS A 119 5.52 3.43 -14.62
N LEU A 120 5.41 4.42 -13.72
CA LEU A 120 4.75 4.20 -12.43
C LEU A 120 3.26 3.96 -12.58
N ARG A 121 2.59 4.63 -13.52
CA ARG A 121 1.16 4.42 -13.77
C ARG A 121 0.85 2.96 -14.08
N ASP A 122 1.59 2.38 -15.03
CA ASP A 122 1.38 1.01 -15.46
C ASP A 122 1.86 0.01 -14.41
N SER A 123 2.88 0.37 -13.64
CA SER A 123 3.30 -0.38 -12.44
C SER A 123 2.16 -0.47 -11.42
N TYR A 124 1.52 0.66 -11.08
CA TYR A 124 0.36 0.67 -10.16
C TYR A 124 -0.80 -0.18 -10.68
N ILE A 125 -1.11 -0.09 -11.98
CA ILE A 125 -2.17 -0.91 -12.60
C ILE A 125 -1.81 -2.40 -12.48
N ALA A 126 -0.58 -2.77 -12.84
CA ALA A 126 -0.13 -4.15 -12.81
C ALA A 126 -0.16 -4.75 -11.39
N THR A 127 0.27 -4.00 -10.38
CA THR A 127 0.28 -4.47 -8.99
C THR A 127 -1.12 -4.53 -8.40
N VAL A 128 -1.95 -3.50 -8.58
CA VAL A 128 -3.35 -3.51 -8.11
C VAL A 128 -4.14 -4.64 -8.76
N ASN A 129 -3.90 -4.94 -10.04
CA ASN A 129 -4.55 -6.06 -10.72
C ASN A 129 -4.18 -7.42 -10.10
N GLN A 130 -2.95 -7.60 -9.62
CA GLN A 130 -2.56 -8.80 -8.88
C GLN A 130 -3.33 -8.89 -7.56
N VAL A 131 -3.29 -7.82 -6.75
CA VAL A 131 -3.91 -7.75 -5.42
C VAL A 131 -5.43 -7.94 -5.48
N ARG A 132 -6.10 -7.35 -6.49
CA ARG A 132 -7.57 -7.42 -6.64
C ARG A 132 -8.08 -8.86 -6.69
N ASN A 133 -7.33 -9.78 -7.29
CA ASN A 133 -7.74 -11.18 -7.41
C ASN A 133 -7.64 -11.97 -6.10
N ASN A 134 -6.98 -11.40 -5.08
CA ASN A 134 -6.66 -12.04 -3.81
C ASN A 134 -7.06 -11.16 -2.61
N SER A 135 -8.06 -10.30 -2.82
CA SER A 135 -8.61 -9.40 -1.81
C SER A 135 -9.90 -9.94 -1.22
N ASP A 136 -10.07 -9.84 0.09
CA ASP A 136 -11.26 -10.28 0.82
C ASP A 136 -12.35 -9.19 0.86
N LEU A 137 -11.94 -7.92 0.82
CA LEU A 137 -12.83 -6.76 0.67
C LEU A 137 -12.23 -5.76 -0.33
N ILE A 138 -13.03 -5.34 -1.31
CA ILE A 138 -12.66 -4.30 -2.27
C ILE A 138 -13.53 -3.07 -2.04
N VAL A 139 -12.89 -1.92 -1.85
CA VAL A 139 -13.52 -0.61 -1.64
C VAL A 139 -13.30 0.26 -2.87
N ASN A 140 -14.24 0.21 -3.81
CA ASN A 140 -14.20 0.96 -5.06
C ASN A 140 -14.99 2.30 -4.99
N GLU A 141 -15.77 2.51 -3.93
CA GLU A 141 -16.45 3.78 -3.69
C GLU A 141 -15.49 4.86 -3.18
N VAL A 142 -15.65 6.09 -3.66
CA VAL A 142 -14.89 7.25 -3.18
C VAL A 142 -15.52 7.77 -1.89
N LEU A 143 -15.02 7.28 -0.77
CA LEU A 143 -15.52 7.61 0.56
C LEU A 143 -14.55 8.50 1.34
N SER A 144 -15.08 9.23 2.31
CA SER A 144 -14.23 9.90 3.31
C SER A 144 -13.50 8.87 4.18
N ALA A 145 -12.34 9.22 4.72
CA ALA A 145 -11.59 8.32 5.61
C ALA A 145 -12.43 7.80 6.79
N LYS A 146 -13.35 8.63 7.32
CA LYS A 146 -14.28 8.23 8.39
C LYS A 146 -15.29 7.18 7.91
N ALA A 147 -15.87 7.38 6.72
CA ALA A 147 -16.83 6.45 6.13
C ALA A 147 -16.16 5.12 5.74
N THR A 148 -15.00 5.16 5.09
CA THR A 148 -14.18 3.96 4.79
C THR A 148 -13.84 3.20 6.07
N THR A 149 -13.35 3.91 7.10
CA THR A 149 -13.04 3.30 8.39
C THR A 149 -14.27 2.65 9.02
N HIS A 150 -15.45 3.28 8.93
CA HIS A 150 -16.68 2.69 9.46
C HIS A 150 -17.05 1.42 8.70
N MET A 151 -17.06 1.46 7.37
CA MET A 151 -17.40 0.33 6.52
C MET A 151 -16.50 -0.89 6.78
N ILE A 152 -15.17 -0.69 6.80
CA ILE A 152 -14.22 -1.77 7.13
C ILE A 152 -14.47 -2.29 8.54
N SER A 153 -14.80 -1.44 9.51
CA SER A 153 -15.11 -1.90 10.87
C SER A 153 -16.34 -2.79 10.92
N GLU A 154 -17.39 -2.47 10.17
CA GLU A 154 -18.61 -3.29 10.13
C GLU A 154 -18.36 -4.61 9.40
N TRP A 155 -17.56 -4.59 8.33
CA TRP A 155 -17.14 -5.81 7.65
C TRP A 155 -16.34 -6.74 8.58
N LEU A 156 -15.37 -6.22 9.33
CA LEU A 156 -14.60 -7.04 10.31
C LEU A 156 -15.48 -7.66 11.39
N LYS A 157 -16.54 -6.98 11.85
CA LYS A 157 -17.51 -7.54 12.81
C LYS A 157 -18.38 -8.64 12.23
N SER A 158 -18.44 -8.75 10.90
CA SER A 158 -19.23 -9.76 10.20
C SER A 158 -18.44 -11.02 9.86
N LEU A 159 -17.12 -11.02 10.11
CA LEU A 159 -16.22 -12.17 9.94
C LEU A 159 -16.40 -13.21 11.06
#